data_AF-A0A3Q0J0L9-F1
#
_entry.id   AF-A0A3Q0J0L9-F1
#
_cell.length_a   1.000
_cell.length_b   1.000
_cell.length_c   1.000
_cell.angle_alpha   90.00
_cell.angle_beta   90.00
_cell.angle_gamma   90.00
#
_symmetry.space_group_name_H-M   'P 1'
#
loop_
_entity.id
_entity.type
_entity.pdbx_description
1 polymer ?
#
loop_
_entity_poly.entity_id
_entity_poly.type
_entity_poly.pdbx_seq_one_letter_code
_entity_poly.pdbx_strand_id
1 'polypeptide(L)'
;MYKTKELRDLMIKVDRKDFCPPNRNPYHDYSVMLENCSYLNSPSFVKFDMYKTKELRDLMIKVDRKDFCPPNRNPYHDYSVMLENCSYLNSPSFIASSLEPALLKLKPGDTVLDVGTGSGYTAACLGYMVRPHGKVYSLDHMEYLVNFSKENIRKNHAHLLDEGVVNIMRK
;
A
#
# COMPACT_ATOMS: atom_id res chain seq x y z
N MET A 1 -13.52 22.79 -14.31
CA MET A 1 -13.90 22.66 -12.89
C MET A 1 -14.91 21.51 -12.80
N TYR A 2 -14.44 20.27 -12.60
CA TYR A 2 -15.32 19.09 -12.59
C TYR A 2 -16.21 19.11 -11.35
N LYS A 3 -17.52 18.98 -11.54
CA LYS A 3 -18.51 18.99 -10.46
C LYS A 3 -18.27 17.75 -9.57
N THR A 4 -17.99 17.98 -8.29
CA THR A 4 -17.67 16.98 -7.25
C THR A 4 -18.67 15.84 -7.07
N LYS A 5 -19.87 15.93 -7.67
CA LYS A 5 -20.89 14.88 -7.64
C LYS A 5 -20.59 13.73 -8.60
N GLU A 6 -20.05 14.01 -9.79
CA GLU A 6 -19.78 12.98 -10.82
C GLU A 6 -18.56 12.11 -10.48
N LEU A 7 -17.58 12.65 -9.74
CA LEU A 7 -16.41 11.89 -9.29
C LEU A 7 -16.76 10.81 -8.27
N ARG A 8 -17.78 11.01 -7.43
CA ARG A 8 -18.13 10.02 -6.38
C ARG A 8 -18.66 8.71 -6.96
N ASP A 9 -19.38 8.77 -8.07
CA ASP A 9 -20.03 7.61 -8.69
C ASP A 9 -19.06 6.79 -9.57
N LEU A 10 -17.95 7.42 -10.00
CA LEU A 10 -16.87 6.79 -10.76
C LEU A 10 -15.71 6.30 -9.88
N MET A 11 -15.64 6.73 -8.62
CA MET A 11 -14.55 6.39 -7.70
C MET A 11 -14.82 5.04 -7.04
N ILE A 12 -13.98 4.05 -7.37
CA ILE A 12 -13.90 2.83 -6.56
C ILE A 12 -13.27 3.25 -5.23
N LYS A 13 -14.09 3.30 -4.18
CA LYS A 13 -13.63 3.54 -2.82
C LYS A 13 -12.95 2.27 -2.31
N VAL A 14 -11.68 2.40 -2.00
CA VAL A 14 -10.89 1.36 -1.32
C VAL A 14 -10.65 1.89 0.09
N ASP A 15 -11.61 1.65 1.01
CA ASP A 15 -11.38 1.95 2.43
C ASP A 15 -10.59 0.78 3.04
N ARG A 16 -9.47 1.08 3.70
CA ARG A 16 -8.62 0.06 4.32
C ARG A 16 -9.33 -0.77 5.39
N LYS A 17 -10.43 -0.26 5.96
CA LYS A 17 -11.28 -1.01 6.90
C LYS A 17 -12.06 -2.14 6.21
N ASP A 18 -12.39 -1.98 4.94
CA ASP A 18 -13.17 -2.96 4.16
C ASP A 18 -12.34 -4.22 3.83
N PHE A 19 -11.03 -4.18 4.04
CA PHE A 19 -10.09 -5.29 3.79
C PHE A 19 -9.56 -5.93 5.08
N CYS A 20 -10.06 -5.51 6.25
CA CYS A 20 -9.71 -6.16 7.52
C CYS A 20 -10.48 -7.48 7.64
N PRO A 21 -9.81 -8.66 7.71
CA PRO A 21 -10.51 -9.93 7.91
C PRO A 21 -11.28 -9.89 9.25
N PRO A 22 -12.51 -10.44 9.31
CA PRO A 22 -13.49 -10.16 10.39
C PRO A 22 -13.14 -10.72 11.78
N ASN A 23 -11.88 -11.03 12.09
CA ASN A 23 -11.52 -11.61 13.39
C ASN A 23 -10.08 -11.33 13.88
N ARG A 24 -9.48 -10.18 13.51
CA ARG A 24 -8.22 -9.73 14.14
C ARG A 24 -8.41 -8.41 14.86
N ASN A 25 -8.22 -8.42 16.18
CA ASN A 25 -8.07 -7.21 16.98
C ASN A 25 -6.73 -6.54 16.61
N PRO A 26 -6.70 -5.31 16.08
CA PRO A 26 -5.47 -4.65 15.66
C PRO A 26 -4.55 -4.20 16.82
N TYR A 27 -5.00 -4.33 18.08
CA TYR A 27 -4.35 -3.74 19.26
C TYR A 27 -4.01 -4.73 20.38
N HIS A 28 -4.21 -6.04 20.22
CA HIS A 28 -3.81 -7.00 21.25
C HIS A 28 -2.85 -8.04 20.68
N ASP A 29 -1.66 -8.03 21.29
CA ASP A 29 -0.66 -9.09 21.32
C ASP A 29 0.48 -9.03 20.28
N TYR A 30 1.36 -8.03 20.46
CA TYR A 30 2.67 -7.97 19.79
C TYR A 30 3.82 -8.50 20.67
N SER A 31 3.54 -8.88 21.91
CA SER A 31 4.54 -9.36 22.87
C SER A 31 4.81 -10.87 22.78
N VAL A 32 3.81 -11.69 22.44
CA VAL A 32 3.94 -13.17 22.51
C VAL A 32 4.50 -13.81 21.22
N MET A 33 4.61 -13.07 20.11
CA MET A 33 5.18 -13.63 18.86
C MET A 33 6.71 -13.61 18.76
N LEU A 34 7.41 -12.91 19.66
CA LEU A 34 8.86 -12.74 19.53
C LEU A 34 9.70 -13.89 20.12
N GLU A 35 9.13 -14.73 21.00
CA GLU A 35 9.95 -15.65 21.80
C GLU A 35 10.08 -17.09 21.25
N ASN A 36 9.29 -17.52 20.26
CA ASN A 36 9.26 -18.95 19.87
C ASN A 36 9.50 -19.26 18.38
N CYS A 37 10.13 -18.37 17.61
CA CYS A 37 10.39 -18.67 16.20
C CYS A 37 11.86 -19.05 15.95
N SER A 38 12.15 -20.36 15.99
CA SER A 38 13.41 -20.97 15.54
C SER A 38 13.64 -20.90 14.02
N TYR A 39 12.86 -20.12 13.27
CA TYR A 39 12.86 -20.03 11.81
C TYR A 39 13.67 -18.84 11.23
N LEU A 40 14.57 -18.26 12.02
CA LEU A 40 15.22 -16.97 11.74
C LEU A 40 16.44 -16.99 10.80
N ASN A 41 16.72 -18.07 10.06
CA ASN A 41 17.99 -18.20 9.32
C ASN A 41 17.90 -18.37 7.79
N SER A 42 17.07 -17.60 7.08
CA SER A 42 17.27 -17.41 5.63
C SER A 42 16.80 -16.05 5.11
N PRO A 43 17.54 -15.36 4.22
CA PRO A 43 17.22 -14.02 3.70
C PRO A 43 15.99 -13.94 2.78
N SER A 44 15.30 -15.06 2.50
CA SER A 44 14.40 -15.19 1.35
C SER A 44 12.97 -15.60 1.69
N PHE A 45 12.51 -15.52 2.94
CA PHE A 45 11.18 -15.99 3.32
C PHE A 45 10.06 -15.01 2.97
N VAL A 46 9.80 -14.89 1.66
CA VAL A 46 8.46 -14.57 1.17
C VAL A 46 7.66 -15.87 1.18
N LYS A 47 6.66 -15.98 2.06
CA LYS A 47 5.78 -17.15 2.13
C LYS A 47 5.19 -17.40 0.73
N PHE A 48 5.37 -18.61 0.18
CA PHE A 48 4.85 -18.99 -1.14
C PHE A 48 3.33 -18.82 -1.25
N ASP A 49 2.64 -18.81 -0.11
CA ASP A 49 1.19 -18.63 0.06
C ASP A 49 0.72 -17.16 0.13
N MET A 50 1.65 -16.19 0.10
CA MET A 50 1.31 -14.76 0.19
C MET A 50 0.73 -14.22 -1.13
N TYR A 51 1.21 -14.74 -2.26
CA TYR A 51 0.79 -14.28 -3.57
C TYR A 51 -0.11 -15.33 -4.22
N LYS A 52 -1.43 -15.11 -4.17
CA LYS A 52 -2.40 -16.05 -4.76
C LYS A 52 -2.33 -16.09 -6.30
N THR A 53 -1.89 -14.99 -6.92
CA THR A 53 -1.80 -14.86 -8.38
C THR A 53 -0.42 -14.38 -8.82
N LYS A 54 -0.07 -14.68 -10.08
CA LYS A 54 1.20 -14.23 -10.69
C LYS A 54 1.20 -12.71 -10.82
N GLU A 55 0.06 -12.12 -11.15
CA GLU A 55 -0.13 -10.69 -11.34
C GLU A 55 0.14 -9.92 -10.04
N LEU A 56 -0.33 -10.43 -8.91
CA LEU A 56 -0.06 -9.84 -7.60
C LEU A 56 1.41 -9.91 -7.23
N ARG A 57 2.05 -11.06 -7.46
CA ARG A 57 3.49 -11.24 -7.25
C ARG A 57 4.29 -10.25 -8.10
N ASP A 58 4.01 -10.19 -9.40
CA ASP A 58 4.73 -9.33 -10.35
C ASP A 58 4.56 -7.85 -9.98
N LEU A 59 3.37 -7.45 -9.52
CA LEU A 59 3.13 -6.09 -9.03
C LEU A 59 3.94 -5.76 -7.77
N MET A 60 3.92 -6.63 -6.76
CA MET A 60 4.64 -6.39 -5.51
C MET A 60 6.16 -6.53 -5.63
N ILE A 61 6.65 -7.23 -6.66
CA ILE A 61 8.06 -7.19 -7.09
C ILE A 61 8.38 -5.86 -7.80
N LYS A 62 7.47 -5.40 -8.67
CA LYS A 62 7.65 -4.16 -9.43
C LYS A 62 7.69 -2.93 -8.55
N VAL A 63 6.88 -2.89 -7.50
CA VAL A 63 6.89 -1.84 -6.48
C VAL A 63 7.71 -2.36 -5.29
N ASP A 64 9.01 -2.09 -5.29
CA ASP A 64 9.89 -2.59 -4.23
C ASP A 64 9.55 -1.92 -2.89
N ARG A 65 9.08 -2.74 -1.94
CA ARG A 65 8.71 -2.30 -0.60
C ARG A 65 9.83 -1.58 0.13
N LYS A 66 11.10 -1.86 -0.20
CA LYS A 66 12.28 -1.16 0.34
C LYS A 66 12.22 0.35 0.11
N ASP A 67 11.65 0.81 -1.01
CA ASP A 67 11.54 2.24 -1.30
C ASP A 67 10.61 2.97 -0.34
N PHE A 68 9.71 2.23 0.32
CA PHE A 68 8.67 2.77 1.20
C PHE A 68 8.94 2.49 2.68
N CYS A 69 10.04 1.79 2.97
CA CYS A 69 10.45 1.40 4.31
C CYS A 69 11.53 2.37 4.84
N PRO A 70 11.48 2.76 6.12
CA PRO A 70 12.59 3.47 6.75
C PRO A 70 13.90 2.68 6.67
N PRO A 71 15.06 3.34 6.52
CA PRO A 71 16.34 2.68 6.23
C PRO A 71 16.86 1.78 7.37
N ASN A 72 16.40 1.99 8.61
CA ASN A 72 16.77 1.23 9.81
C ASN A 72 15.80 0.07 10.12
N ARG A 73 14.97 -0.33 9.16
CA ARG A 73 13.95 -1.38 9.32
C ARG A 73 14.09 -2.40 8.20
N ASN A 74 13.76 -3.67 8.48
CA ASN A 74 13.76 -4.70 7.45
C ASN A 74 12.48 -4.60 6.60
N PRO A 75 12.57 -4.29 5.30
CA PRO A 75 11.38 -4.13 4.46
C PRO A 75 10.70 -5.45 4.11
N TYR A 76 11.39 -6.59 4.19
CA TYR A 76 10.94 -7.85 3.58
C TYR A 76 10.40 -8.87 4.58
N HIS A 77 10.57 -8.64 5.88
CA HIS A 77 9.93 -9.46 6.89
C HIS A 77 8.42 -9.21 6.93
N ASP A 78 7.64 -10.27 7.22
CA ASP A 78 6.18 -10.20 7.23
C ASP A 78 5.61 -9.57 8.51
N TYR A 79 5.99 -8.32 8.80
CA TYR A 79 5.45 -7.53 9.90
C TYR A 79 5.21 -6.08 9.50
N SER A 80 4.36 -5.40 10.26
CA SER A 80 4.12 -3.96 10.10
C SER A 80 5.30 -3.14 10.62
N VAL A 81 5.84 -2.27 9.78
CA VAL A 81 6.95 -1.40 10.15
C VAL A 81 6.40 -0.10 10.70
N MET A 82 6.79 0.26 11.92
CA MET A 82 6.45 1.55 12.53
C MET A 82 7.07 2.70 11.73
N LEU A 83 6.22 3.65 11.37
CA LEU A 83 6.56 4.97 10.85
C LEU A 83 6.43 6.01 11.99
N GLU A 84 6.60 7.28 11.70
CA GLU A 84 6.37 8.34 12.69
C GLU A 84 4.88 8.51 13.02
N ASN A 85 4.59 9.21 14.12
CA ASN A 85 3.24 9.60 14.54
C ASN A 85 2.25 8.43 14.62
N CYS A 86 2.68 7.32 15.26
CA CYS A 86 1.87 6.12 15.47
C CYS A 86 1.28 5.52 14.17
N SER A 87 1.94 5.77 13.04
CA SER A 87 1.55 5.22 11.74
C SER A 87 2.41 4.02 11.37
N TYR A 88 1.92 3.19 10.45
CA TYR A 88 2.58 1.93 10.11
C TYR A 88 2.55 1.68 8.60
N LEU A 89 3.65 1.12 8.09
CA LEU A 89 3.69 0.41 6.83
C LEU A 89 3.27 -1.04 7.10
N ASN A 90 2.05 -1.41 6.71
CA ASN A 90 1.45 -2.73 6.95
C ASN A 90 2.32 -3.88 6.43
N SER A 91 2.20 -5.08 7.01
CA SER A 91 2.96 -6.26 6.56
C SER A 91 2.74 -6.59 5.07
N PRO A 92 3.74 -7.18 4.38
CA PRO A 92 3.59 -7.74 3.04
C PRO A 92 2.31 -8.58 2.84
N SER A 93 1.99 -9.50 3.76
CA SER A 93 0.81 -10.37 3.65
C SER A 93 -0.52 -9.61 3.76
N PHE A 94 -0.57 -8.57 4.58
CA PHE A 94 -1.74 -7.70 4.69
C PHE A 94 -1.96 -6.93 3.38
N ILE A 95 -0.90 -6.36 2.81
CA ILE A 95 -0.99 -5.59 1.57
C ILE A 95 -1.38 -6.50 0.40
N ALA A 96 -0.78 -7.68 0.30
CA ALA A 96 -1.14 -8.68 -0.71
C ALA A 96 -2.65 -9.00 -0.65
N SER A 97 -3.17 -9.30 0.54
CA SER A 97 -4.59 -9.60 0.76
C SER A 97 -5.51 -8.41 0.42
N SER A 98 -5.04 -7.18 0.62
CA SER A 98 -5.81 -5.95 0.31
C SER A 98 -5.81 -5.62 -1.18
N LEU A 99 -4.71 -5.89 -1.89
CA LEU A 99 -4.57 -5.61 -3.32
C LEU A 99 -5.24 -6.67 -4.21
N GLU A 100 -5.39 -7.89 -3.73
CA GLU A 100 -5.95 -9.00 -4.49
C GLU A 100 -7.38 -8.72 -5.02
N PRO A 101 -8.36 -8.27 -4.21
CA PRO A 101 -9.67 -7.91 -4.73
C PRO A 101 -9.64 -6.72 -5.70
N ALA A 102 -8.68 -5.81 -5.53
CA ALA A 102 -8.49 -4.66 -6.40
C ALA A 102 -7.99 -5.10 -7.78
N LEU A 103 -7.06 -6.05 -7.86
CA LEU A 103 -6.58 -6.61 -9.14
C LEU A 103 -7.70 -7.23 -9.98
N LEU A 104 -8.73 -7.80 -9.33
CA LEU A 104 -9.86 -8.41 -10.03
C LEU A 104 -10.88 -7.38 -10.56
N LYS A 105 -10.87 -6.17 -10.01
CA LYS A 105 -11.90 -5.14 -10.28
C LYS A 105 -11.35 -3.97 -11.09
N LEU A 106 -10.13 -3.55 -10.79
CA LEU A 106 -9.51 -2.38 -11.40
C LEU A 106 -9.03 -2.67 -12.80
N LYS A 107 -9.20 -1.69 -13.67
CA LYS A 107 -8.75 -1.69 -15.05
C LYS A 107 -7.94 -0.42 -15.34
N PRO A 108 -7.07 -0.47 -16.36
CA PRO A 108 -6.49 0.74 -16.92
C PRO A 108 -7.57 1.80 -17.22
N GLY A 109 -7.34 3.04 -16.79
CA GLY A 109 -8.29 4.15 -16.92
C GLY A 109 -9.16 4.41 -15.69
N ASP A 110 -9.23 3.48 -14.74
CA ASP A 110 -10.07 3.64 -13.55
C ASP A 110 -9.57 4.75 -12.62
N THR A 111 -10.51 5.34 -11.87
CA THR A 111 -10.21 6.30 -10.81
C THR A 111 -10.45 5.70 -9.43
N VAL A 112 -9.43 5.75 -8.58
CA VAL A 112 -9.40 5.09 -7.26
C VAL A 112 -9.15 6.11 -6.16
N LEU A 113 -9.84 5.92 -5.03
CA LEU A 113 -9.57 6.62 -3.78
C LEU A 113 -8.84 5.70 -2.80
N ASP A 114 -7.66 6.11 -2.36
CA ASP A 114 -6.88 5.46 -1.29
C ASP A 114 -6.94 6.32 -0.02
N VAL A 115 -7.55 5.80 1.05
CA VAL A 115 -7.73 6.53 2.31
C VAL A 115 -6.65 6.16 3.32
N GLY A 116 -5.80 7.15 3.59
CA GLY A 116 -4.64 7.10 4.46
C GLY A 116 -3.40 6.64 3.70
N THR A 117 -2.68 7.59 3.13
CA THR A 117 -1.51 7.35 2.30
C THR A 117 -0.40 6.57 3.01
N GLY A 118 -0.15 6.86 4.29
CA GLY A 118 0.92 6.21 5.05
C GLY A 118 2.28 6.36 4.35
N SER A 119 2.95 5.25 4.04
CA SER A 119 4.23 5.28 3.33
C SER A 119 4.13 5.58 1.84
N GLY A 120 2.93 5.49 1.24
CA GLY A 120 2.71 5.60 -0.21
C GLY A 120 2.77 4.27 -0.99
N TYR A 121 3.08 3.15 -0.35
CA TYR A 121 3.26 1.84 -1.03
C TYR A 121 1.99 1.40 -1.78
N THR A 122 0.85 1.38 -1.08
CA THR A 122 -0.43 0.97 -1.67
C THR A 122 -0.83 1.91 -2.82
N ALA A 123 -0.64 3.22 -2.66
CA ALA A 123 -0.94 4.21 -3.69
C ALA A 123 -0.12 3.95 -4.97
N ALA A 124 1.16 3.61 -4.84
CA ALA A 124 2.00 3.25 -5.98
C ALA A 124 1.54 1.94 -6.66
N CYS A 125 1.21 0.90 -5.88
CA CYS A 125 0.65 -0.35 -6.41
C CYS A 125 -0.64 -0.10 -7.21
N LEU A 126 -1.59 0.64 -6.64
CA LEU A 126 -2.83 1.02 -7.31
C LEU A 126 -2.55 1.84 -8.58
N GLY A 127 -1.55 2.73 -8.53
CA GLY A 127 -1.12 3.52 -9.68
C GLY A 127 -0.69 2.64 -10.85
N TYR A 128 0.03 1.55 -10.60
CA TYR A 128 0.38 0.59 -11.66
C TYR A 128 -0.80 -0.22 -12.17
N MET A 129 -1.82 -0.51 -11.34
CA MET A 129 -3.01 -1.23 -11.76
C MET A 129 -3.90 -0.42 -12.71
N VAL A 130 -4.03 0.89 -12.47
CA VAL A 130 -4.94 1.75 -13.23
C VAL A 130 -4.29 2.44 -14.43
N ARG A 131 -2.98 2.21 -14.67
CA ARG A 131 -2.30 2.74 -15.86
C ARG A 131 -2.57 1.89 -17.11
N PRO A 132 -2.53 2.51 -18.31
CA PRO A 132 -2.44 3.95 -18.56
C PRO A 132 -3.76 4.70 -18.28
N HIS A 133 -3.68 6.04 -18.20
CA HIS A 133 -4.81 6.99 -18.10
C HIS A 133 -5.66 6.98 -16.82
N GLY A 134 -5.54 5.97 -15.95
CA GLY A 134 -6.23 5.97 -14.66
C GLY A 134 -5.59 6.91 -13.63
N LYS A 135 -6.31 7.10 -12.53
CA LYS A 135 -5.93 8.04 -11.46
C LYS A 135 -6.13 7.44 -10.08
N VAL A 136 -5.16 7.61 -9.21
CA VAL A 136 -5.25 7.33 -7.78
C VAL A 136 -5.20 8.66 -7.05
N TYR A 137 -6.22 8.94 -6.25
CA TYR A 137 -6.19 10.01 -5.27
C TYR A 137 -5.94 9.38 -3.90
N SER A 138 -4.77 9.63 -3.32
CA SER A 138 -4.42 9.12 -2.00
C SER A 138 -4.44 10.28 -1.01
N LEU A 139 -5.19 10.10 0.08
CA LEU A 139 -5.42 11.14 1.08
C LEU A 139 -4.77 10.76 2.40
N ASP A 140 -4.03 11.68 3.01
CA ASP A 140 -3.65 11.57 4.42
C ASP A 140 -3.93 12.87 5.17
N HIS A 141 -4.15 12.79 6.46
CA HIS A 141 -4.36 13.94 7.34
C HIS A 141 -3.04 14.49 7.87
N MET A 142 -2.01 13.65 7.99
CA MET A 142 -0.69 14.03 8.50
C MET A 142 0.20 14.53 7.37
N GLU A 143 0.64 15.79 7.47
CA GLU A 143 1.52 16.42 6.47
C GLU A 143 2.86 15.67 6.30
N TYR A 144 3.41 15.15 7.41
CA TYR A 144 4.58 14.28 7.39
C TYR A 144 4.38 13.09 6.45
N LEU A 145 3.27 12.37 6.54
CA LEU A 145 3.00 11.20 5.70
C LEU A 145 2.76 11.57 4.24
N VAL A 146 2.16 12.74 3.97
CA VAL A 146 2.01 13.28 2.62
C VAL A 146 3.38 13.53 1.97
N ASN A 147 4.33 14.09 2.71
CA ASN A 147 5.67 14.36 2.17
C ASN A 147 6.49 13.07 2.09
N PHE A 148 6.50 12.26 3.14
CA PHE A 148 7.21 10.98 3.20
C PHE A 148 6.78 10.04 2.07
N SER A 149 5.48 9.95 1.79
CA SER A 149 4.98 9.13 0.69
C SER A 149 5.39 9.64 -0.68
N LYS A 150 5.36 10.95 -0.92
CA LYS A 150 5.87 11.55 -2.16
C LYS A 150 7.36 11.26 -2.35
N GLU A 151 8.15 11.39 -1.29
CA GLU A 151 9.59 11.09 -1.32
C GLU A 151 9.85 9.61 -1.62
N ASN A 152 9.11 8.69 -0.99
CA ASN A 152 9.24 7.26 -1.26
C ASN A 152 8.88 6.92 -2.72
N ILE A 153 7.76 7.43 -3.22
CA ILE A 153 7.34 7.21 -4.61
C ILE A 153 8.40 7.78 -5.58
N ARG A 154 9.01 8.93 -5.28
CA ARG A 154 10.04 9.54 -6.13
C ARG A 154 11.33 8.72 -6.27
N LYS A 155 11.62 7.76 -5.37
CA LYS A 155 12.85 6.96 -5.44
C LYS A 155 12.97 6.18 -6.76
N ASN A 156 11.94 5.38 -7.10
CA ASN A 156 11.92 4.55 -8.32
C ASN A 156 10.61 4.63 -9.11
N HIS A 157 9.65 5.45 -8.67
CA HIS A 157 8.30 5.54 -9.25
C HIS A 157 7.86 7.00 -9.51
N ALA A 158 8.80 7.93 -9.68
CA ALA A 158 8.53 9.36 -9.86
C ALA A 158 7.50 9.66 -10.95
N HIS A 159 7.58 8.93 -12.07
CA HIS A 159 6.63 9.04 -13.19
C HIS A 159 5.16 8.86 -12.79
N LEU A 160 4.85 8.09 -11.72
CA LEU A 160 3.47 7.98 -11.24
C LEU A 160 2.94 9.34 -10.74
N LEU A 161 3.79 10.14 -10.10
CA LEU A 161 3.44 11.49 -9.65
C LEU A 161 3.49 12.48 -10.82
N ASP A 162 4.55 12.42 -11.62
CA ASP A 162 4.82 13.39 -12.69
C ASP A 162 3.76 13.32 -13.80
N GLU A 163 3.29 12.11 -14.14
CA GLU A 163 2.20 11.88 -15.10
C GLU A 163 0.81 12.17 -14.49
N GLY A 164 0.72 12.52 -13.19
CA GLY A 164 -0.54 12.74 -12.49
C GLY A 164 -1.40 11.49 -12.31
N VAL A 165 -0.80 10.30 -12.44
CA VAL A 165 -1.46 9.02 -12.16
C VAL A 165 -1.74 8.90 -10.67
N VAL A 166 -0.74 9.16 -9.82
CA VAL A 166 -0.88 9.14 -8.36
C VAL A 166 -0.86 10.58 -7.84
N ASN A 167 -1.94 10.95 -7.16
CA ASN A 167 -2.16 12.29 -6.63
C ASN A 167 -2.24 12.20 -5.10
N ILE A 168 -1.15 12.57 -4.42
CA ILE A 168 -1.09 12.57 -2.96
C ILE A 168 -1.56 13.92 -2.41
N MET A 169 -2.60 13.91 -1.59
CA MET A 169 -3.23 15.12 -1.07
C MET A 169 -3.39 15.07 0.45
N ARG A 170 -3.34 16.24 1.09
CA ARG A 170 -3.70 16.39 2.50
C ARG A 170 -5.20 16.63 2.62
N LYS A 171 -5.86 15.96 3.58
CA LYS A 171 -7.27 16.17 3.92
C LYS A 171 -7.42 16.98 5.20
#